data_AF-A0A645IQD9-F1
#
_entry.id   AF-A0A645IQD9-F1
#
_cell.length_a   1.000
_cell.length_b   1.000
_cell.length_c   1.000
_cell.angle_alpha   90.00
_cell.angle_beta   90.00
_cell.angle_gamma   90.00
#
_symmetry.space_group_name_H-M   'P 1'
#
loop_
_entity.id
_entity.type
_entity.pdbx_description
1 polymer ?
#
loop_
_entity_poly.entity_id
_entity_poly.type
_entity_poly.pdbx_seq_one_letter_code
_entity_poly.pdbx_strand_id
1 'polypeptide(L)'
;MPAVINTNVSSLNAQRNLNNSQTSLQTSLQRLSSGLRINSAKDDAAGLAISERFTAQIRGLSQAQRNANDGISLSQTAEGALQSSGDILQRIRELAV
;
A
#
# COMPACT_ATOMS: atom_id res chain seq x y z
N MET A 1 -53.36 27.37 17.97
CA MET A 1 -51.98 26.98 17.60
C MET A 1 -51.17 26.85 18.88
N PRO A 2 -50.53 25.71 19.19
CA PRO A 2 -49.76 25.63 20.43
C PRO A 2 -48.51 26.50 20.30
N ALA A 3 -48.47 27.62 21.02
CA ALA A 3 -47.28 28.44 21.17
C ALA A 3 -46.36 27.75 22.19
N VAL A 4 -45.39 27.00 21.69
CA VAL A 4 -44.38 26.37 22.55
C VAL A 4 -43.33 27.42 22.91
N ILE A 5 -43.50 28.07 24.07
CA ILE A 5 -42.67 29.21 24.51
C ILE A 5 -41.30 28.74 25.05
N ASN A 6 -41.23 27.55 25.65
CA ASN A 6 -40.03 27.08 26.36
C ASN A 6 -39.12 26.15 25.55
N THR A 7 -39.57 25.59 24.42
CA THR A 7 -38.77 24.69 23.58
C THR A 7 -39.09 24.88 22.12
N ASN A 8 -38.13 25.41 21.36
CA ASN A 8 -38.28 25.66 19.94
C ASN A 8 -37.92 24.40 19.13
N VAL A 9 -38.92 23.58 18.82
CA VAL A 9 -38.76 22.33 18.07
C VAL A 9 -38.19 22.56 16.66
N SER A 10 -38.54 23.67 16.00
CA SER A 10 -38.01 24.03 14.68
C SER A 10 -36.52 24.35 14.73
N SER A 11 -36.07 25.08 15.76
CA SER A 11 -34.65 25.34 16.01
C SER A 11 -33.87 24.05 16.31
N LEU A 12 -34.43 23.15 17.13
CA LEU A 12 -33.82 21.85 17.41
C LEU A 12 -33.72 20.96 16.16
N ASN A 13 -34.72 20.99 15.27
CA ASN A 13 -34.67 20.31 13.97
C ASN A 13 -33.58 20.90 13.08
N ALA A 14 -33.49 22.24 12.99
CA ALA A 14 -32.45 22.91 12.21
C ALA A 14 -31.05 22.58 12.73
N GLN A 15 -30.86 22.56 14.06
CA GLN A 15 -29.57 22.21 14.68
C GLN A 15 -29.20 20.73 14.44
N ARG A 16 -30.17 19.80 14.48
CA ARG A 16 -29.94 18.40 14.11
C ARG A 16 -29.51 18.25 12.65
N ASN A 17 -30.16 18.94 11.73
CA ASN A 17 -29.77 18.93 10.31
C ASN A 17 -28.37 19.54 10.10
N LEU A 18 -28.04 20.63 10.80
CA LEU A 18 -26.72 21.25 10.76
C LEU A 18 -25.63 20.28 11.25
N ASN A 19 -25.86 19.57 12.36
CA ASN A 19 -24.90 18.59 12.89
C ASN A 19 -24.67 17.41 11.91
N ASN A 20 -25.72 16.95 11.23
CA ASN A 20 -25.59 15.90 10.21
C ASN A 20 -24.76 16.39 9.00
N SER A 21 -25.02 17.61 8.53
CA SER A 21 -24.24 18.24 7.45
C SER A 21 -22.78 18.46 7.85
N GLN A 22 -22.52 18.91 9.09
CA GLN A 22 -21.18 19.10 9.62
C GLN A 22 -20.39 17.78 9.68
N THR A 23 -21.03 16.70 10.12
CA THR A 23 -20.41 15.35 10.19
C THR A 23 -20.06 14.83 8.78
N SER A 24 -20.96 15.04 7.82
CA SER A 24 -20.74 14.64 6.41
C SER A 24 -19.61 15.45 5.75
N LEU A 25 -19.54 16.75 6.06
CA LEU A 25 -18.46 17.63 5.61
C LEU A 25 -17.11 17.20 6.21
N GLN A 26 -17.07 16.89 7.50
CA GLN A 26 -15.84 16.44 8.17
C GLN A 26 -15.31 15.14 7.55
N THR A 27 -16.19 14.19 7.23
CA THR A 27 -15.83 12.94 6.53
C THR A 27 -15.27 13.23 5.13
N SER A 28 -15.90 14.16 4.40
CA SER A 28 -15.44 14.57 3.07
C SER A 28 -14.07 15.23 3.12
N LEU A 29 -13.83 16.11 4.10
CA LEU A 29 -12.53 16.74 4.32
C LEU A 29 -11.45 15.73 4.69
N GLN A 30 -11.77 14.73 5.52
CA GLN A 30 -10.83 13.66 5.86
C GLN A 30 -10.43 12.84 4.63
N ARG A 31 -11.40 12.47 3.78
CA ARG A 31 -11.12 11.78 2.50
C ARG A 31 -10.33 12.64 1.54
N LEU A 32 -10.63 13.95 1.46
CA LEU A 32 -9.88 14.89 0.62
C LEU A 32 -8.43 15.03 1.10
N SER A 33 -8.22 15.20 2.41
CA SER A 33 -6.89 15.39 3.00
C SER A 33 -6.00 14.14 2.92
N SER A 34 -6.60 12.96 3.01
CA SER A 34 -5.88 11.68 2.90
C SER A 34 -5.71 11.21 1.47
N GLY A 35 -6.59 11.63 0.55
CA GLY A 35 -6.74 11.05 -0.78
C GLY A 35 -7.30 9.63 -0.77
N LEU A 36 -7.67 9.08 0.40
CA LEU A 36 -8.17 7.72 0.55
C LEU A 36 -9.68 7.74 0.79
N ARG A 37 -10.40 6.87 0.09
CA ARG A 37 -11.84 6.65 0.32
C ARG A 37 -12.11 6.02 1.69
N ILE A 38 -11.25 5.07 2.09
CA ILE A 38 -11.33 4.33 3.34
C ILE A 38 -10.15 4.78 4.20
N ASN A 39 -10.44 5.50 5.29
CA ASN A 39 -9.41 6.02 6.19
C ASN A 39 -9.32 5.21 7.49
N SER A 40 -10.41 4.56 7.87
CA SER A 40 -10.49 3.78 9.11
C SER A 40 -11.32 2.51 8.91
N ALA A 41 -11.13 1.53 9.80
CA ALA A 41 -11.94 0.32 9.84
C ALA A 41 -13.43 0.61 10.12
N LYS A 42 -13.75 1.78 10.67
CA LYS A 42 -15.13 2.26 10.85
C LYS A 42 -15.80 2.60 9.51
N ASP A 43 -15.03 3.07 8.53
CA ASP A 43 -15.56 3.44 7.22
C ASP A 43 -15.89 2.21 6.37
N ASP A 44 -14.99 1.22 6.36
CA ASP A 44 -15.14 -0.05 5.64
C ASP A 44 -14.08 -1.06 6.12
N ALA A 45 -14.42 -1.90 7.12
CA ALA A 45 -13.49 -2.87 7.69
C ALA A 45 -13.02 -3.93 6.66
N ALA A 46 -13.92 -4.38 5.78
CA ALA A 46 -13.58 -5.38 4.77
C ALA A 46 -12.70 -4.78 3.67
N GLY A 47 -13.04 -3.58 3.19
CA GLY A 47 -12.25 -2.86 2.20
C GLY A 47 -10.86 -2.49 2.72
N LEU A 48 -10.75 -2.08 4.00
CA LEU A 48 -9.46 -1.83 4.64
C LEU A 48 -8.62 -3.10 4.75
N ALA A 49 -9.19 -4.21 5.24
CA ALA A 49 -8.47 -5.48 5.38
C ALA A 49 -7.96 -6.02 4.02
N ILE A 50 -8.76 -5.89 2.96
CA ILE A 50 -8.34 -6.27 1.60
C ILE A 50 -7.21 -5.36 1.11
N SER A 51 -7.33 -4.05 1.31
CA SER A 51 -6.29 -3.07 0.95
C SER A 51 -4.96 -3.35 1.67
N GLU A 52 -5.01 -3.67 2.96
CA GLU A 52 -3.83 -4.05 3.74
C GLU A 52 -3.19 -5.34 3.22
N ARG A 53 -4.00 -6.36 2.89
CA ARG A 53 -3.51 -7.60 2.27
C ARG A 53 -2.82 -7.35 0.94
N PHE A 54 -3.40 -6.52 0.07
CA PHE A 54 -2.75 -6.15 -1.19
C PHE A 54 -1.48 -5.35 -0.95
N THR A 55 -1.48 -4.42 0.00
CA THR A 55 -0.28 -3.65 0.36
C THR A 55 0.84 -4.57 0.83
N ALA A 56 0.54 -5.58 1.66
CA ALA A 56 1.51 -6.57 2.11
C ALA A 56 2.05 -7.40 0.94
N GLN A 57 1.18 -7.86 0.03
CA GLN A 57 1.58 -8.59 -1.17
C GLN A 57 2.48 -7.74 -2.08
N ILE A 58 2.15 -6.47 -2.32
CA ILE A 58 2.96 -5.56 -3.14
C ILE A 58 4.36 -5.39 -2.53
N ARG A 59 4.46 -5.20 -1.22
CA ARG A 59 5.77 -5.12 -0.54
C ARG A 59 6.55 -6.43 -0.67
N GLY A 60 5.87 -7.57 -0.51
CA GLY A 60 6.47 -8.89 -0.70
C GLY A 60 7.00 -9.10 -2.12
N LEU A 61 6.21 -8.77 -3.14
CA LEU A 61 6.60 -8.85 -4.54
C LEU A 61 7.76 -7.90 -4.88
N SER A 62 7.75 -6.69 -4.32
CA SER A 62 8.87 -5.74 -4.50
C SER A 62 10.18 -6.28 -3.93
N GLN A 63 10.14 -6.97 -2.78
CA GLN A 63 11.31 -7.65 -2.24
C GLN A 63 11.71 -8.86 -3.07
N ALA A 64 10.75 -9.68 -3.52
CA ALA A 64 11.02 -10.81 -4.39
C ALA A 64 11.72 -10.39 -5.69
N GLN A 65 11.29 -9.26 -6.27
CA GLN A 65 11.94 -8.67 -7.44
C GLN A 65 13.39 -8.25 -7.15
N ARG A 66 13.65 -7.62 -6.00
CA ARG A 66 15.03 -7.31 -5.59
C ARG A 66 15.89 -8.57 -5.45
N ASN A 67 15.38 -9.57 -4.72
CA ASN A 67 16.07 -10.84 -4.52
C ASN A 67 16.36 -11.56 -5.85
N ALA A 68 15.45 -11.50 -6.82
CA ALA A 68 15.65 -12.08 -8.14
C ALA A 68 16.78 -11.37 -8.90
N ASN A 69 16.86 -10.04 -8.83
CA ASN A 69 17.97 -9.29 -9.43
C ASN A 69 19.30 -9.63 -8.76
N ASP A 70 19.33 -9.74 -7.42
CA ASP A 70 20.54 -10.15 -6.70
C ASP A 70 21.00 -11.55 -7.11
N GLY A 71 20.05 -12.49 -7.28
CA GLY A 71 20.33 -13.84 -7.78
C GLY A 71 20.88 -13.85 -9.21
N ILE A 72 20.38 -12.95 -10.09
CA ILE A 72 20.91 -12.76 -11.44
C ILE A 72 22.35 -12.23 -11.37
N SER A 73 22.61 -11.19 -10.59
CA SER A 73 23.95 -10.62 -10.44
C SER A 73 24.96 -11.62 -9.88
N LEU A 74 24.54 -12.45 -8.92
CA LEU A 74 25.37 -13.54 -8.40
C LEU A 74 25.66 -14.58 -9.49
N SER A 75 24.65 -14.98 -10.25
CA SER A 75 24.80 -15.97 -11.33
C SER A 75 25.74 -15.46 -12.43
N GLN A 76 25.63 -14.18 -12.81
CA GLN A 76 26.54 -13.54 -13.78
C GLN A 76 27.97 -13.49 -13.27
N THR A 77 28.17 -13.19 -11.98
CA THR A 77 29.50 -13.20 -11.36
C THR A 77 30.10 -14.61 -11.36
N ALA A 78 29.29 -15.62 -11.04
CA ALA A 78 29.71 -17.02 -11.09
C ALA A 78 30.04 -17.47 -12.52
N GLU A 79 29.24 -17.08 -13.52
CA GLU A 79 29.49 -17.38 -14.93
C GLU A 79 30.82 -16.81 -15.42
N GLY A 80 31.14 -15.56 -15.08
CA GLY A 80 32.44 -14.96 -15.41
C GLY A 80 33.62 -15.69 -14.75
N ALA A 81 33.47 -16.10 -13.48
CA ALA A 81 34.48 -16.90 -12.79
C ALA A 81 34.67 -18.28 -13.44
N LEU A 82 33.58 -18.96 -13.84
CA LEU A 82 33.64 -20.25 -14.52
C LEU A 82 34.29 -20.13 -15.91
N GLN A 83 34.02 -19.04 -16.64
CA GLN A 83 34.66 -18.78 -17.93
C GLN A 83 36.18 -18.69 -17.77
N SER A 84 36.68 -17.88 -16.82
CA SER A 84 38.13 -17.80 -16.55
C SER A 84 38.74 -19.13 -16.11
N SER A 85 38.00 -19.93 -15.34
CA SER A 85 38.44 -21.27 -14.94
C SER A 85 38.54 -22.21 -16.13
N GLY A 86 37.59 -22.13 -17.08
CA GLY A 86 37.62 -22.86 -18.34
C GLY A 86 38.85 -22.50 -19.18
N ASP A 87 39.15 -21.20 -19.32
CA ASP A 87 40.32 -20.70 -20.04
C ASP A 87 41.63 -21.23 -19.43
N ILE A 88 41.74 -21.25 -18.10
CA ILE A 88 42.89 -21.81 -17.38
C ILE A 88 43.03 -23.31 -17.66
N LEU A 89 41.93 -24.07 -17.59
CA LEU A 89 41.95 -25.51 -17.87
C LEU A 89 42.37 -25.80 -19.32
N GLN A 90 41.93 -24.98 -20.28
CA GLN A 90 42.36 -25.10 -21.67
C GLN A 90 43.85 -24.82 -21.80
N ARG A 91 44.36 -23.78 -21.13
CA ARG A 91 45.80 -23.48 -21.12
C ARG A 91 46.65 -24.60 -20.51
N ILE A 92 46.19 -25.21 -19.42
CA ILE A 92 46.86 -26.37 -18.82
C ILE A 92 46.91 -27.53 -19.81
N ARG A 93 45.81 -27.79 -20.53
CA ARG A 93 45.77 -28.84 -21.56
C ARG A 93 46.76 -28.58 -22.68
N GLU A 94 46.88 -27.34 -23.16
CA GLU A 94 47.87 -26.98 -24.18
C GLU A 94 49.31 -27.17 -23.71
N LEU A 95 49.59 -26.92 -22.42
CA LEU A 95 50.93 -27.07 -21.84
C LEU A 95 51.31 -28.54 -21.54
N ALA A 96 50.34 -29.43 -21.45
CA ALA A 96 50.56 -30.84 -21.11
C ALA A 96 50.78 -31.75 -22.33
N VAL A 97 50.47 -31.27 -23.55
CA VAL A 97 50.66 -31.97 -24.83
C VAL A 97 52.00 -31.56 -25.43
#